data_AF-A0A0B3AF39-F1
#
_entry.id   AF-A0A0B3AF39-F1
#
_cell.length_a   1.000
_cell.length_b   1.000
_cell.length_c   1.000
_cell.angle_alpha   90.00
_cell.angle_beta   90.00
_cell.angle_gamma   90.00
#
_symmetry.space_group_name_H-M   'P 1'
#
loop_
_entity.id
_entity.type
_entity.pdbx_description
1 polymer ?
#
loop_
_entity_poly.entity_id
_entity_poly.type
_entity_poly.pdbx_seq_one_letter_code
_entity_poly.pdbx_strand_id
1 'polypeptide(L)'
;MGEYEEKVEKLTNVRMLFLTSIVSALALVVGLFWNEAIKAAIEQLIPAGEGLSYKFLAAIIVTIIVVIVIYILIHSQKIAEKSIEELKGKKKAKEKDHLTKS
;
A
#
# COMPACT_ATOMS: atom_id res chain seq x y z
N MET A 1 -29.11 -16.92 -17.14
CA MET A 1 -28.01 -16.64 -16.20
C MET A 1 -27.64 -15.15 -16.13
N GLY A 2 -27.96 -14.29 -17.12
CA GLY A 2 -27.48 -12.90 -17.16
C GLY A 2 -28.06 -11.90 -16.13
N GLU A 3 -29.29 -12.07 -15.65
CA GLU A 3 -29.91 -11.07 -14.75
C GLU A 3 -29.32 -11.08 -13.32
N TYR A 4 -28.81 -12.23 -12.88
CA TYR A 4 -28.15 -12.38 -11.58
C TYR A 4 -26.72 -11.84 -11.62
N GLU A 5 -26.00 -12.05 -12.73
CA GLU A 5 -24.64 -11.54 -12.93
C GLU A 5 -24.62 -10.01 -12.96
N GLU A 6 -25.58 -9.37 -13.64
CA GLU A 6 -25.70 -7.91 -13.68
C GLU A 6 -25.95 -7.30 -12.29
N LYS A 7 -26.78 -7.94 -11.45
CA LYS A 7 -27.00 -7.49 -10.06
C LYS A 7 -25.74 -7.63 -9.21
N VAL A 8 -25.01 -8.73 -9.34
CA VAL A 8 -23.77 -8.97 -8.59
C VAL A 8 -22.69 -7.96 -9.01
N GLU A 9 -22.60 -7.64 -10.29
CA GLU A 9 -21.67 -6.64 -10.81
C GLU A 9 -21.96 -5.24 -10.25
N LYS A 10 -23.23 -4.80 -10.30
CA LYS A 10 -23.66 -3.50 -9.73
C LYS A 10 -23.39 -3.41 -8.23
N LEU A 11 -23.68 -4.46 -7.47
CA LEU A 11 -23.42 -4.49 -6.03
C LEU A 11 -21.92 -4.45 -5.72
N THR A 12 -21.10 -5.15 -6.51
CA THR A 12 -19.65 -5.16 -6.35
C THR A 12 -19.04 -3.79 -6.63
N ASN A 13 -19.49 -3.10 -7.69
CA ASN A 13 -19.01 -1.75 -8.04
C ASN A 13 -19.36 -0.72 -6.96
N VAL A 14 -20.59 -0.76 -6.44
CA VAL A 14 -21.01 0.14 -5.38
C VAL A 14 -20.25 -0.14 -4.08
N ARG A 15 -20.09 -1.41 -3.71
CA ARG A 15 -19.27 -1.80 -2.54
C ARG A 15 -17.82 -1.34 -2.70
N MET A 16 -17.22 -1.51 -3.87
CA MET A 16 -15.87 -1.05 -4.15
C MET A 16 -15.76 0.47 -4.00
N LEU A 17 -16.72 1.23 -4.55
CA LEU A 17 -16.76 2.69 -4.41
C LEU A 17 -16.86 3.14 -2.94
N PHE A 18 -17.70 2.49 -2.15
CA PHE A 18 -17.79 2.78 -0.71
C PHE A 18 -16.49 2.46 0.02
N LEU A 19 -15.89 1.30 -0.26
CA LEU A 19 -14.62 0.90 0.35
C LEU A 19 -13.49 1.86 -0.01
N THR A 20 -13.34 2.23 -1.29
CA THR A 20 -12.29 3.17 -1.71
C THR A 20 -12.51 4.57 -1.14
N SER A 21 -13.76 5.00 -1.01
CA SER A 21 -14.10 6.29 -0.38
C SER A 21 -13.73 6.31 1.11
N ILE A 22 -14.07 5.24 1.85
CA ILE A 22 -13.71 5.10 3.27
C ILE A 22 -12.19 5.04 3.43
N VAL A 23 -11.51 4.22 2.63
CA VAL A 23 -10.04 4.12 2.66
C VAL A 23 -9.39 5.47 2.37
N SER A 24 -9.90 6.22 1.40
CA SER A 24 -9.39 7.55 1.06
C SER A 24 -9.59 8.56 2.20
N ALA A 25 -10.80 8.60 2.78
CA ALA A 25 -11.08 9.46 3.94
C ALA A 25 -10.18 9.10 5.15
N LEU A 26 -10.00 7.81 5.43
CA LEU A 26 -9.13 7.35 6.51
C LEU A 26 -7.66 7.62 6.22
N ALA A 27 -7.21 7.51 4.97
CA ALA A 27 -5.84 7.83 4.59
C ALA A 27 -5.51 9.31 4.88
N LEU A 28 -6.47 10.22 4.65
CA LEU A 28 -6.33 11.63 5.02
C LEU A 28 -6.24 11.81 6.54
N VAL A 29 -7.11 11.14 7.30
CA VAL A 29 -7.08 11.19 8.77
C VAL A 29 -5.74 10.68 9.30
N VAL A 30 -5.30 9.51 8.85
CA VAL A 30 -4.02 8.92 9.25
C VAL A 30 -2.85 9.86 8.94
N GLY A 31 -2.84 10.46 7.74
CA GLY A 31 -1.80 11.43 7.36
C GLY A 31 -1.77 12.68 8.26
N LEU A 32 -2.95 13.19 8.65
CA LEU A 32 -3.06 14.33 9.55
C LEU A 32 -2.53 14.00 10.96
N PHE A 33 -2.91 12.85 11.51
CA PHE A 33 -2.47 12.40 12.83
C PHE A 33 -0.98 12.02 12.88
N TRP A 34 -0.41 11.54 11.77
CA TRP A 34 1.01 11.18 11.70
C TRP A 34 1.94 12.37 11.94
N ASN A 35 1.56 13.58 11.52
CA ASN A 35 2.37 14.79 11.78
C ASN A 35 2.51 15.05 13.29
N GLU A 36 1.39 14.99 14.00
CA GLU A 36 1.36 15.19 15.46
C GLU A 36 2.07 14.06 16.21
N ALA A 37 1.84 12.82 15.81
CA ALA A 37 2.47 11.65 16.43
C ALA A 37 4.00 11.68 16.29
N ILE A 38 4.53 12.05 15.11
CA ILE A 38 5.98 12.15 14.93
C ILE A 38 6.57 13.25 15.81
N LYS A 39 5.94 14.43 15.86
CA LYS A 39 6.40 15.52 16.73
C LYS A 39 6.44 15.08 18.20
N ALA A 40 5.37 14.48 18.70
CA ALA A 40 5.28 14.00 20.08
C ALA A 40 6.32 12.90 20.36
N ALA A 41 6.54 11.97 19.42
CA ALA A 41 7.55 10.92 19.57
C ALA A 41 8.97 11.51 19.67
N ILE A 42 9.28 12.51 18.84
CA ILE A 42 10.60 13.17 18.87
C ILE A 42 10.76 13.96 20.18
N GLU A 43 9.71 14.63 20.67
CA GLU A 43 9.75 15.38 21.94
C GLU A 43 10.01 14.45 23.14
N GLN A 44 9.50 13.21 23.10
CA GLN A 44 9.72 12.22 24.14
C GLN A 44 11.09 11.53 24.05
N LEU A 45 11.57 11.27 22.82
CA LEU A 45 12.83 10.55 22.59
C LEU A 45 14.07 11.43 22.73
N ILE A 46 13.95 12.73 22.49
CA ILE A 46 15.08 13.66 22.49
C ILE A 46 14.85 14.72 23.57
N PRO A 47 15.69 14.79 24.61
CA PRO A 47 15.57 15.84 25.63
C PRO A 47 15.65 17.20 24.94
N ALA A 48 14.74 18.11 25.30
CA ALA A 48 14.58 19.42 24.68
C ALA A 48 15.89 20.24 24.80
N GLY A 49 16.76 20.10 23.80
CA GLY A 49 17.86 21.03 23.59
C GLY A 49 17.26 22.30 23.01
N GLU A 50 17.30 23.39 23.79
CA GLU A 50 16.81 24.70 23.39
C GLU A 50 17.49 25.17 22.10
N GLY A 51 16.90 24.91 20.93
CA GLY A 51 17.49 25.37 19.69
C GLY A 51 16.90 24.81 18.40
N LEU A 52 17.11 25.59 17.33
CA LEU A 52 16.78 25.27 15.94
C LEU A 52 17.29 23.88 15.50
N SER A 53 18.35 23.38 16.15
CA SER A 53 18.94 22.04 16.00
C SER A 53 17.93 20.90 16.20
N TYR A 54 16.99 21.04 17.14
CA TYR A 54 15.94 20.05 17.38
C TYR A 54 14.99 19.89 16.17
N LYS A 55 14.60 21.00 15.53
CA LYS A 55 13.71 20.99 14.37
C LYS A 55 14.37 20.37 13.14
N PHE A 56 15.67 20.61 12.95
CA PHE A 56 16.43 19.98 11.87
C PHE A 56 16.62 18.48 12.09
N LEU A 57 16.91 18.05 13.32
CA LEU A 57 17.02 16.63 13.65
C LEU A 57 15.68 15.90 13.46
N ALA A 58 14.57 16.52 13.85
CA ALA A 58 13.23 16.02 13.58
C ALA A 58 12.98 15.80 12.08
N ALA A 59 13.33 16.77 11.24
CA ALA A 59 13.18 16.68 9.80
C ALA A 59 14.04 15.55 9.19
N ILE A 60 15.25 15.33 9.71
CA ILE A 60 16.12 14.22 9.28
C ILE A 60 15.49 12.87 9.61
N ILE A 61 15.00 12.68 10.85
CA ILE A 61 14.36 11.43 11.28
C ILE A 61 13.12 11.12 10.42
N VAL A 62 12.26 12.12 10.22
CA VAL A 62 11.07 11.97 9.35
C VAL A 62 11.48 11.56 7.94
N THR A 63 12.52 12.20 7.39
CA THR A 63 13.03 11.90 6.04
C THR A 63 13.53 10.46 5.94
N ILE A 64 14.29 9.98 6.93
CA ILE A 64 14.77 8.60 6.96
C ILE A 64 13.59 7.62 6.96
N ILE A 65 12.57 7.84 7.80
CA ILE A 65 11.38 6.99 7.86
C ILE A 65 10.66 6.98 6.50
N VAL A 66 10.46 8.14 5.89
CA VAL A 66 9.81 8.26 4.57
C VAL A 66 10.60 7.51 3.50
N VAL A 67 11.93 7.65 3.47
CA VAL A 67 12.78 6.93 2.51
C VAL A 67 12.69 5.42 2.70
N ILE A 68 12.67 4.93 3.94
CA ILE A 68 12.49 3.49 4.22
C ILE A 68 11.14 3.00 3.70
N VAL A 69 10.05 3.75 3.97
CA VAL A 69 8.71 3.40 3.48
C VAL A 69 8.68 3.38 1.94
N ILE A 70 9.21 4.41 1.29
CA ILE A 70 9.30 4.48 -0.18
C ILE A 70 10.10 3.30 -0.74
N TYR A 71 11.24 2.98 -0.12
CA TYR A 71 12.07 1.85 -0.53
C TYR A 71 11.31 0.52 -0.45
N ILE A 72 10.60 0.28 0.67
CA ILE A 72 9.78 -0.93 0.85
C ILE A 72 8.66 -0.97 -0.20
N LEU A 73 7.96 0.14 -0.45
CA LEU A 73 6.88 0.20 -1.43
C LEU A 73 7.38 -0.09 -2.86
N ILE A 74 8.48 0.53 -3.27
CA ILE A 74 9.09 0.31 -4.59
C ILE A 74 9.56 -1.15 -4.72
N HIS A 75 10.16 -1.71 -3.67
CA HIS A 75 10.65 -3.09 -3.70
C HIS A 75 9.53 -4.13 -3.69
N SER A 76 8.41 -3.84 -3.01
CA SER A 76 7.24 -4.72 -2.95
C SER A 76 6.61 -4.99 -4.32
N GLN A 77 6.60 -3.98 -5.21
CA GLN A 77 5.99 -4.14 -6.54
C GLN A 77 6.73 -5.15 -7.43
N LYS A 78 8.06 -5.26 -7.30
CA LYS A 78 8.87 -6.22 -8.07
C LYS A 78 8.54 -7.68 -7.74
N ILE A 79 8.06 -7.95 -6.51
CA ILE A 79 7.68 -9.28 -6.06
C ILE A 79 6.33 -9.70 -6.65
N ALA A 80 5.40 -8.75 -6.78
CA ALA A 80 4.09 -8.99 -7.36
C ALA A 80 4.17 -9.38 -8.85
N GLU A 81 5.00 -8.69 -9.63
CA GLU A 81 5.19 -8.98 -11.06
C GLU A 81 5.77 -10.37 -11.31
N LYS A 82 6.83 -10.73 -10.56
CA LYS A 82 7.51 -12.03 -10.70
C LYS A 82 6.58 -13.21 -10.40
N SER A 83 5.74 -13.06 -9.38
CA SER A 83 4.75 -14.06 -8.97
C SER A 83 3.66 -14.26 -10.03
N ILE A 84 3.20 -13.17 -10.65
CA ILE A 84 2.19 -13.21 -11.73
C ILE A 84 2.77 -13.84 -13.01
N GLU A 85 4.04 -13.57 -13.33
CA GLU A 85 4.72 -14.12 -14.50
C GLU A 85 4.94 -15.63 -14.39
N GLU A 86 5.37 -16.12 -13.22
CA GLU A 86 5.49 -17.56 -12.94
C GLU A 86 4.14 -18.30 -13.05
N LEU A 87 3.05 -17.68 -12.58
CA LEU A 87 1.70 -18.24 -12.69
C LEU A 87 1.21 -18.30 -14.16
N LYS A 88 1.50 -17.27 -14.96
CA LYS A 88 1.21 -17.26 -16.40
C LYS A 88 2.00 -18.34 -17.14
N GLY A 89 3.28 -18.52 -16.80
CA GLY A 89 4.13 -19.57 -17.38
C GLY A 89 3.62 -20.99 -17.07
N LYS A 90 3.29 -21.26 -15.80
CA LYS A 90 2.74 -22.57 -15.37
C LYS A 90 1.40 -22.90 -16.02
N LYS A 91 0.50 -21.91 -16.19
CA LYS A 91 -0.77 -22.11 -16.92
C LYS A 91 -0.55 -22.50 -18.38
N LYS A 92 0.34 -21.79 -19.10
CA LYS A 92 0.65 -22.09 -20.51
C LYS A 92 1.28 -23.47 -20.71
N ALA A 93 2.13 -23.90 -19.79
CA ALA A 93 2.73 -25.24 -19.84
C ALA A 93 1.67 -26.34 -19.62
N LYS A 94 0.76 -26.14 -18.65
CA LYS A 94 -0.32 -27.08 -18.35
C LYS A 94 -1.34 -27.20 -19.49
N GLU A 95 -1.62 -26.10 -20.20
CA GLU A 95 -2.53 -26.08 -21.35
C GLU A 95 -1.96 -26.82 -22.56
N LYS A 96 -0.65 -26.66 -22.82
CA LYS A 96 0.03 -27.39 -23.90
C LYS A 96 0.05 -28.90 -23.66
N ASP A 97 0.30 -29.34 -22.42
CA ASP A 97 0.35 -30.76 -22.08
C ASP A 97 -1.01 -31.47 -22.27
N HIS A 98 -2.12 -30.74 -22.02
CA HIS A 98 -3.48 -31.22 -22.24
C HIS A 98 -3.87 -31.34 -23.72
N LEU A 99 -3.29 -30.52 -24.61
CA LEU A 99 -3.55 -30.55 -26.05
C LEU A 99 -2.74 -31.63 -26.78
N THR A 100 -1.60 -32.05 -26.24
CA THR A 100 -0.76 -33.12 -26.81
C THR A 100 -1.15 -34.53 -26.36
N LYS A 101 -2.02 -34.66 -25.36
CA LYS A 101 -2.47 -35.95 -24.80
C LYS A 101 -3.92 -36.33 -25.17
N SER A 102 -4.59 -35.55 -26.01
CA SER A 102 -5.90 -35.88 -26.60
C SER A 102 -5.74 -36.28 -28.06
#